data_AF-A0A956DSU7-F1
#
_entry.id   AF-A0A956DSU7-F1
#
_cell.length_a   1.000
_cell.length_b   1.000
_cell.length_c   1.000
_cell.angle_alpha   90.00
_cell.angle_beta   90.00
_cell.angle_gamma   90.00
#
_symmetry.space_group_name_H-M   'P 1'
#
loop_
_entity.id
_entity.type
_entity.pdbx_description
1 polymer ?
#
loop_
_entity_poly.entity_id
_entity_poly.type
_entity_poly.pdbx_seq_one_letter_code
_entity_poly.pdbx_strand_id
1 'polypeptide(L)'
;VEHRRQAPLELVPCPYADERRGGAMNSSALEQMNPLLGEVMKDITAFRNQLPRPPGSWEPMFLTVLDQLARPAAYLLACERPHEPIPALVAVSHKLAAGFYGALVRLLRAEARGVAPQLSPEAFLAFVHQERALVGASEVCAGPPQMIERFTQLLLLGRDREGPGPDPRRLPVARALARQVATGILFGLADTRLERRLLPSMEGLTTRSAFLERKLEARLAELQAAPPDPAPMALFSFLADHGDTLPPGIVAGTATPEPALVALVEELVARGEGALRIEEAGRRRQMVESLAGFVALRREVLAAQWRLEAGIRVALGVASSPMTESPMILPKAKTELLLEAVTGHRLLGGPAERPELCLRNHRRNVAVPSPG
;
A
#
# COMPACT_ATOMS: atom_id res chain seq x y z
N VAL A 1 -21.41 27.01 18.27
CA VAL A 1 -20.18 26.65 17.53
C VAL A 1 -19.06 26.51 18.56
N GLU A 2 -19.04 25.42 19.30
CA GLU A 2 -18.17 25.30 20.48
C GLU A 2 -17.91 23.83 20.79
N HIS A 3 -17.28 23.07 19.87
CA HIS A 3 -16.76 21.72 20.15
C HIS A 3 -15.69 21.31 19.12
N ARG A 4 -14.65 22.13 18.96
CA ARG A 4 -13.35 21.69 18.41
C ARG A 4 -12.25 21.89 19.45
N ARG A 5 -12.46 21.42 20.67
CA ARG A 5 -11.31 21.19 21.55
C ARG A 5 -10.60 19.97 20.98
N GLN A 6 -9.58 20.21 20.15
CA GLN A 6 -8.57 19.19 19.88
C GLN A 6 -8.16 18.63 21.25
N ALA A 7 -8.30 17.32 21.43
CA ALA A 7 -7.82 16.71 22.65
C ALA A 7 -6.34 17.10 22.81
N PRO A 8 -5.92 17.60 24.00
CA PRO A 8 -4.55 18.03 24.19
C PRO A 8 -3.61 16.86 23.87
N LEU A 9 -2.68 17.08 22.95
CA LEU A 9 -1.60 16.14 22.66
C LEU A 9 -0.58 16.25 23.77
N GLU A 10 -0.59 15.31 24.71
CA GLU A 10 0.41 15.25 25.78
C GLU A 10 1.42 14.16 25.45
N LEU A 11 2.66 14.58 25.17
CA LEU A 11 3.76 13.66 24.87
C LEU A 11 4.63 13.49 26.12
N VAL A 12 4.69 12.27 26.64
CA VAL A 12 5.51 11.88 27.78
C VAL A 12 6.53 10.81 27.38
N PRO A 13 7.65 10.65 28.11
CA PRO A 13 8.53 9.51 27.93
C PRO A 13 7.79 8.19 28.20
N CYS A 14 7.91 7.24 27.30
CA CYS A 14 7.27 5.93 27.39
C CYS A 14 7.77 5.19 28.66
N PRO A 15 6.85 4.76 29.55
CA PRO A 15 7.21 4.15 30.82
C PRO A 15 7.48 2.64 30.72
N TYR A 16 7.17 2.00 29.58
CA TYR A 16 7.26 0.55 29.43
C TYR A 16 8.72 0.09 29.36
N ALA A 17 9.03 -1.00 30.05
CA ALA A 17 10.38 -1.55 30.18
C ALA A 17 10.80 -2.40 28.97
N ASP A 18 10.51 -1.92 27.75
CA ASP A 18 10.91 -2.55 26.49
C ASP A 18 11.69 -1.56 25.62
N GLU A 19 11.92 -1.89 24.35
CA GLU A 19 12.65 -1.06 23.39
C GLU A 19 12.05 0.34 23.16
N ARG A 20 10.83 0.60 23.64
CA ARG A 20 10.17 1.90 23.56
C ARG A 20 10.53 2.81 24.73
N ARG A 21 11.16 2.30 25.81
CA ARG A 21 11.44 3.05 27.04
C ARG A 21 12.08 4.40 26.74
N GLY A 22 11.50 5.47 27.29
CA GLY A 22 11.99 6.83 27.10
C GLY A 22 11.65 7.48 25.75
N GLY A 23 11.11 6.73 24.78
CA GLY A 23 10.58 7.29 23.53
C GLY A 23 9.30 8.11 23.75
N ALA A 24 8.91 8.97 22.81
CA ALA A 24 7.70 9.78 22.94
C ALA A 24 6.42 8.92 22.90
N MET A 25 5.55 9.11 23.90
CA MET A 25 4.25 8.45 24.02
C MET A 25 3.15 9.49 24.19
N ASN A 26 2.04 9.34 23.46
CA ASN A 26 0.85 10.16 23.65
C ASN A 26 0.01 9.62 24.82
N SER A 27 0.20 10.15 26.03
CA SER A 27 -0.51 9.72 27.25
C SER A 27 -2.01 9.96 27.13
N SER A 28 -2.40 11.13 26.60
CA SER A 28 -3.82 11.51 26.51
C SER A 28 -4.62 10.61 25.55
N ALA A 29 -3.99 10.11 24.48
CA ALA A 29 -4.62 9.10 23.61
C ALA A 29 -4.88 7.79 24.36
N LEU A 30 -3.93 7.31 25.17
CA LEU A 30 -4.10 6.07 25.93
C LEU A 30 -5.22 6.21 26.97
N GLU A 31 -5.27 7.34 27.68
CA GLU A 31 -6.34 7.65 28.65
C GLU A 31 -7.73 7.66 28.00
N GLN A 32 -7.85 8.25 26.80
CA GLN A 32 -9.11 8.28 26.05
C GLN A 32 -9.53 6.92 25.52
N MET A 33 -8.57 6.08 25.12
CA MET A 33 -8.84 4.76 24.56
C MET A 33 -9.26 3.77 25.64
N ASN A 34 -8.64 3.82 26.82
CA ASN A 34 -8.78 2.80 27.88
C ASN A 34 -10.23 2.44 28.25
N PRO A 35 -11.15 3.41 28.47
CA PRO A 35 -12.55 3.10 28.79
C PRO A 35 -13.28 2.32 27.69
N LEU A 36 -12.86 2.47 26.43
CA LEU A 36 -13.52 1.90 25.25
C LEU A 36 -12.93 0.55 24.80
N LEU A 37 -11.77 0.15 25.33
CA LEU A 37 -11.06 -1.04 24.88
C LEU A 37 -11.88 -2.33 25.01
N GLY A 38 -12.66 -2.46 26.08
CA GLY A 38 -13.50 -3.63 26.29
C GLY A 38 -14.54 -3.82 25.18
N GLU A 39 -15.17 -2.73 24.73
CA GLU A 39 -16.16 -2.74 23.65
C GLU A 39 -15.51 -2.94 22.29
N VAL A 40 -14.38 -2.27 22.03
CA VAL A 40 -13.62 -2.45 20.78
C VAL A 40 -13.16 -3.90 20.62
N MET A 41 -12.64 -4.52 21.69
CA MET A 41 -12.23 -5.93 21.63
C MET A 41 -13.42 -6.87 21.38
N LYS A 42 -14.62 -6.56 21.90
CA LYS A 42 -15.83 -7.35 21.60
C LYS A 42 -16.20 -7.26 20.12
N ASP A 43 -16.20 -6.06 19.54
CA ASP A 43 -16.50 -5.87 18.11
C ASP A 43 -15.49 -6.58 17.20
N ILE A 44 -14.20 -6.47 17.50
CA ILE A 44 -13.13 -7.12 16.73
C ILE A 44 -13.26 -8.65 16.82
N THR A 45 -13.57 -9.18 18.02
CA THR A 45 -13.82 -10.61 18.21
C THR A 45 -15.01 -11.07 17.38
N ALA A 46 -16.11 -10.33 17.41
CA ALA A 46 -17.31 -10.64 16.64
C ALA A 46 -17.02 -10.72 15.14
N PHE A 47 -16.23 -9.78 14.60
CA PHE A 47 -15.79 -9.84 13.21
C PHE A 47 -14.86 -11.01 12.92
N ARG A 48 -13.81 -11.19 13.75
CA ARG A 48 -12.81 -12.25 13.58
C ARG A 48 -13.44 -13.64 13.58
N ASN A 49 -14.47 -13.87 14.38
CA ASN A 49 -15.16 -15.16 14.50
C ASN A 49 -15.96 -15.56 13.26
N GLN A 50 -16.30 -14.63 12.36
CA GLN A 50 -16.96 -14.95 11.09
C GLN A 50 -16.00 -15.40 9.99
N LEU A 51 -14.70 -15.18 10.20
CA LEU A 51 -13.70 -15.49 9.18
C LEU A 51 -13.32 -16.97 9.24
N PRO A 52 -13.15 -17.63 8.07
CA PRO A 52 -12.61 -18.97 8.04
C PRO A 52 -11.23 -19.01 8.72
N ARG A 53 -10.84 -20.17 9.23
CA ARG A 53 -9.51 -20.40 9.83
C ARG A 53 -8.70 -21.34 8.93
N PRO A 54 -8.29 -20.89 7.73
CA PRO A 54 -7.43 -21.72 6.90
C PRO A 54 -6.12 -21.99 7.66
N PRO A 55 -5.62 -23.24 7.66
CA PRO A 55 -4.40 -23.59 8.37
C PRO A 55 -3.22 -22.79 7.82
N GLY A 56 -2.39 -22.23 8.71
CA GLY A 56 -1.15 -21.55 8.33
C GLY A 56 -1.33 -20.16 7.70
N SER A 57 -2.48 -19.50 7.85
CA SER A 57 -2.75 -18.20 7.21
C SER A 57 -2.89 -17.03 8.20
N TRP A 58 -2.23 -15.92 7.89
CA TRP A 58 -2.42 -14.60 8.55
C TRP A 58 -3.62 -13.82 8.02
N GLU A 59 -4.28 -14.32 6.97
CA GLU A 59 -5.38 -13.62 6.29
C GLU A 59 -6.50 -13.19 7.27
N PRO A 60 -6.99 -14.03 8.19
CA PRO A 60 -8.08 -13.61 9.06
C PRO A 60 -7.71 -12.44 9.98
N MET A 61 -6.45 -12.41 10.45
CA MET A 61 -5.90 -11.30 11.21
C MET A 61 -5.83 -10.03 10.33
N PHE A 62 -5.39 -10.16 9.08
CA PHE A 62 -5.30 -9.03 8.15
C PHE A 62 -6.68 -8.45 7.78
N LEU A 63 -7.66 -9.29 7.46
CA LEU A 63 -9.04 -8.88 7.18
C LEU A 63 -9.65 -8.15 8.38
N THR A 64 -9.41 -8.67 9.59
CA THR A 64 -9.91 -8.03 10.83
C THR A 64 -9.29 -6.65 11.03
N VAL A 65 -8.00 -6.49 10.76
CA VAL A 65 -7.34 -5.17 10.85
C VAL A 65 -7.88 -4.20 9.79
N LEU A 66 -8.09 -4.65 8.55
CA LEU A 66 -8.63 -3.81 7.49
C LEU A 66 -10.07 -3.38 7.73
N ASP A 67 -10.90 -4.27 8.26
CA ASP A 67 -12.25 -3.94 8.70
C ASP A 67 -12.22 -2.75 9.67
N GLN A 68 -11.42 -2.84 10.73
CA GLN A 68 -11.32 -1.78 11.74
C GLN A 68 -10.72 -0.48 11.21
N LEU A 69 -9.76 -0.57 10.29
CA LEU A 69 -9.19 0.59 9.60
C LEU A 69 -10.21 1.34 8.75
N ALA A 70 -11.12 0.62 8.09
CA ALA A 70 -12.10 1.18 7.17
C ALA A 70 -13.27 1.88 7.87
N ARG A 71 -13.53 1.58 9.15
CA ARG A 71 -14.72 2.05 9.87
C ARG A 71 -14.92 3.57 9.86
N PRO A 72 -13.90 4.43 10.08
CA PRO A 72 -14.10 5.87 10.00
C PRO A 72 -14.56 6.32 8.61
N ALA A 73 -13.98 5.77 7.55
CA ALA A 73 -14.36 6.11 6.18
C ALA A 73 -15.77 5.61 5.87
N ALA A 74 -16.10 4.37 6.24
CA ALA A 74 -17.44 3.80 6.09
C ALA A 74 -18.49 4.63 6.84
N TYR A 75 -18.19 5.08 8.06
CA TYR A 75 -19.05 5.97 8.84
C TYR A 75 -19.26 7.30 8.11
N LEU A 76 -18.18 8.00 7.73
CA LEU A 76 -18.27 9.31 7.07
C LEU A 76 -18.98 9.25 5.71
N LEU A 77 -18.84 8.15 4.97
CA LEU A 77 -19.52 7.96 3.70
C LEU A 77 -21.01 7.62 3.87
N ALA A 78 -21.38 6.97 4.98
CA ALA A 78 -22.78 6.70 5.32
C ALA A 78 -23.47 7.91 5.97
N CYS A 79 -22.70 8.84 6.55
CA CYS A 79 -23.23 10.07 7.12
C CYS A 79 -23.68 11.04 6.03
N GLU A 80 -24.95 11.45 6.07
CA GLU A 80 -25.48 12.52 5.21
C GLU A 80 -24.89 13.90 5.55
N ARG A 81 -24.28 14.05 6.73
CA ARG A 81 -23.75 15.32 7.26
C ARG A 81 -22.22 15.36 7.17
N PRO A 82 -21.62 16.27 6.38
CA PRO A 82 -20.17 16.32 6.13
C PRO A 82 -19.31 16.73 7.34
N HIS A 83 -19.91 16.95 8.51
CA HIS A 83 -19.23 17.41 9.73
C HIS A 83 -19.59 16.60 10.97
N GLU A 84 -20.20 15.42 10.79
CA GLU A 84 -20.53 14.57 11.93
C GLU A 84 -19.24 14.01 12.57
N PRO A 85 -19.07 14.14 13.90
CA PRO A 85 -17.90 13.62 14.57
C PRO A 85 -17.89 12.09 14.51
N ILE A 86 -16.74 11.50 14.18
CA ILE A 86 -16.56 10.05 14.19
C ILE A 86 -16.79 9.54 15.64
N PRO A 87 -17.62 8.50 15.84
CA PRO A 87 -17.84 7.91 17.15
C PRO A 87 -16.53 7.49 17.81
N ALA A 88 -16.38 7.77 19.11
CA ALA A 88 -15.15 7.48 19.83
C ALA A 88 -14.74 5.99 19.69
N LEU A 89 -15.71 5.07 19.76
CA LEU A 89 -15.46 3.63 19.57
C LEU A 89 -14.80 3.31 18.21
N VAL A 90 -15.27 3.96 17.14
CA VAL A 90 -14.73 3.81 15.77
C VAL A 90 -13.33 4.41 15.66
N ALA A 91 -13.09 5.55 16.30
CA ALA A 91 -11.78 6.19 16.31
C ALA A 91 -10.73 5.34 17.07
N VAL A 92 -11.10 4.80 18.24
CA VAL A 92 -10.24 3.91 19.04
C VAL A 92 -9.92 2.63 18.25
N SER A 93 -10.91 2.03 17.60
CA SER A 93 -10.69 0.81 16.82
C SER A 93 -9.77 1.02 15.63
N HIS A 94 -9.95 2.12 14.89
CA HIS A 94 -9.05 2.52 13.81
C HIS A 94 -7.63 2.74 14.33
N LYS A 95 -7.47 3.41 15.48
CA LYS A 95 -6.15 3.69 16.07
C LYS A 95 -5.39 2.41 16.42
N LEU A 96 -6.07 1.42 17.01
CA LEU A 96 -5.47 0.11 17.29
C LEU A 96 -5.08 -0.61 16.00
N ALA A 97 -5.97 -0.63 15.01
CA ALA A 97 -5.75 -1.31 13.74
C ALA A 97 -4.61 -0.70 12.92
N ALA A 98 -4.46 0.63 12.95
CA ALA A 98 -3.43 1.35 12.20
C ALA A 98 -2.00 0.92 12.58
N GLY A 99 -1.75 0.66 13.87
CA GLY A 99 -0.45 0.11 14.29
C GLY A 99 -0.20 -1.27 13.69
N PHE A 100 -1.18 -2.17 13.80
CA PHE A 100 -1.05 -3.54 13.32
C PHE A 100 -0.98 -3.64 11.80
N TYR A 101 -1.63 -2.73 11.07
CA TYR A 101 -1.59 -2.69 9.62
C TYR A 101 -0.17 -2.55 9.06
N GLY A 102 0.63 -1.64 9.64
CA GLY A 102 2.03 -1.47 9.23
C GLY A 102 2.84 -2.75 9.39
N ALA A 103 2.72 -3.42 10.54
CA ALA A 103 3.35 -4.70 10.82
C ALA A 103 2.87 -5.79 9.84
N LEU A 104 1.56 -5.90 9.61
CA LEU A 104 0.99 -6.90 8.71
C LEU A 104 1.39 -6.66 7.25
N VAL A 105 1.49 -5.42 6.78
CA VAL A 105 1.99 -5.14 5.42
C VAL A 105 3.46 -5.56 5.28
N ARG A 106 4.29 -5.35 6.30
CA ARG A 106 5.69 -5.85 6.32
C ARG A 106 5.72 -7.37 6.31
N LEU A 107 4.87 -8.01 7.12
CA LEU A 107 4.71 -9.46 7.17
C LEU A 107 4.34 -10.02 5.79
N LEU A 108 3.27 -9.51 5.17
CA LEU A 108 2.81 -9.94 3.84
C LEU A 108 3.90 -9.75 2.78
N ARG A 109 4.71 -8.69 2.87
CA ARG A 109 5.89 -8.51 1.99
C ARG A 109 6.99 -9.53 2.25
N ALA A 110 7.21 -9.93 3.51
CA ALA A 110 8.16 -10.98 3.87
C ALA A 110 7.66 -12.35 3.38
N GLU A 111 6.37 -12.65 3.54
CA GLU A 111 5.74 -13.87 3.00
C GLU A 111 5.90 -13.95 1.48
N ALA A 112 5.75 -12.82 0.79
CA ALA A 112 5.94 -12.74 -0.66
C ALA A 112 7.32 -13.12 -1.17
N ARG A 113 8.29 -13.00 -0.28
CA ARG A 113 9.69 -13.28 -0.49
C ARG A 113 10.06 -14.67 0.05
N GLY A 114 9.10 -15.43 0.58
CA GLY A 114 9.32 -16.75 1.17
C GLY A 114 9.87 -16.73 2.60
N VAL A 115 9.76 -15.61 3.32
CA VAL A 115 10.35 -15.42 4.67
C VAL A 115 9.27 -15.27 5.74
N ALA A 116 8.18 -16.03 5.63
CA ALA A 116 7.06 -15.94 6.58
C ALA A 116 7.45 -16.54 7.95
N PRO A 117 7.24 -15.84 9.08
CA PRO A 117 7.33 -16.44 10.40
C PRO A 117 6.23 -17.50 10.59
N GLN A 118 6.45 -18.43 11.51
CA GLN A 118 5.45 -19.41 11.90
C GLN A 118 4.16 -18.72 12.38
N LEU A 119 3.00 -19.29 12.06
CA LEU A 119 1.70 -18.77 12.47
C LEU A 119 1.48 -18.94 13.99
N SER A 120 1.89 -17.96 14.79
CA SER A 120 1.58 -17.89 16.23
C SER A 120 1.59 -16.45 16.75
N PRO A 121 0.91 -16.13 17.87
CA PRO A 121 0.98 -14.80 18.47
C PRO A 121 2.42 -14.40 18.81
N GLU A 122 3.21 -15.33 19.34
CA GLU A 122 4.60 -15.11 19.78
C GLU A 122 5.50 -14.79 18.59
N ALA A 123 5.37 -15.56 17.50
CA ALA A 123 6.13 -15.34 16.28
C ALA A 123 5.77 -14.00 15.61
N PHE A 124 4.50 -13.60 15.65
CA PHE A 124 4.09 -12.27 15.17
C PHE A 124 4.69 -11.15 16.02
N LEU A 125 4.65 -11.27 17.35
CA LEU A 125 5.23 -10.26 18.25
C LEU A 125 6.75 -10.16 18.07
N ALA A 126 7.44 -11.30 17.91
CA ALA A 126 8.86 -11.31 17.60
C ALA A 126 9.16 -10.61 16.27
N PHE A 127 8.33 -10.84 15.24
CA PHE A 127 8.43 -10.14 13.96
C PHE A 127 8.21 -8.62 14.12
N VAL A 128 7.20 -8.20 14.91
CA VAL A 128 6.95 -6.79 15.24
C VAL A 128 8.18 -6.13 15.86
N HIS A 129 8.82 -6.78 16.83
CA HIS A 129 10.04 -6.30 17.47
C HIS A 129 11.22 -6.22 16.48
N GLN A 130 11.45 -7.27 15.69
CA GLN A 130 12.51 -7.29 14.69
C GLN A 130 12.37 -6.16 13.67
N GLU A 131 11.16 -5.94 13.18
CA GLU A 131 10.85 -4.88 12.21
C GLU A 131 10.73 -3.49 12.86
N ARG A 132 10.89 -3.41 14.19
CA ARG A 132 10.62 -2.20 14.99
C ARG A 132 9.27 -1.59 14.65
N ALA A 133 8.29 -2.43 14.31
CA ALA A 133 6.92 -1.98 14.09
C ALA A 133 6.30 -1.61 15.44
N LEU A 134 5.37 -0.66 15.46
CA LEU A 134 4.78 -0.12 16.71
C LEU A 134 5.77 0.63 17.62
N VAL A 135 6.96 0.97 17.11
CA VAL A 135 8.02 1.68 17.85
C VAL A 135 8.42 2.97 17.12
N GLY A 136 8.37 4.11 17.82
CA GLY A 136 8.95 5.37 17.35
C GLY A 136 7.94 6.45 16.93
N ALA A 137 8.48 7.62 16.57
CA ALA A 137 7.69 8.84 16.29
C ALA A 137 6.84 8.77 15.02
N SER A 138 7.21 7.90 14.06
CA SER A 138 6.47 7.66 12.82
C SER A 138 5.47 6.50 12.93
N GLU A 139 5.47 5.77 14.04
CA GLU A 139 4.60 4.62 14.28
C GLU A 139 3.54 4.98 15.33
N VAL A 140 2.40 4.31 15.29
CA VAL A 140 1.36 4.52 16.32
C VAL A 140 1.90 4.01 17.65
N CYS A 141 2.07 4.92 18.62
CA CYS A 141 2.56 4.57 19.96
C CYS A 141 1.68 3.46 20.55
N ALA A 142 2.27 2.29 20.77
CA ALA A 142 1.53 1.15 21.26
C ALA A 142 1.26 1.25 22.77
N GLY A 143 0.11 0.74 23.21
CA GLY A 143 -0.24 0.64 24.61
C GLY A 143 0.71 -0.27 25.40
N PRO A 144 0.37 -0.59 26.66
CA PRO A 144 1.12 -1.54 27.49
C PRO A 144 1.39 -2.86 26.75
N PRO A 145 2.55 -3.52 26.95
CA PRO A 145 2.87 -4.80 26.29
C PRO A 145 1.75 -5.85 26.36
N GLN A 146 1.09 -5.96 27.52
CA GLN A 146 -0.02 -6.90 27.75
C GLN A 146 -1.24 -6.59 26.89
N MET A 147 -1.45 -5.32 26.55
CA MET A 147 -2.52 -4.90 25.64
C MET A 147 -2.21 -5.33 24.21
N ILE A 148 -0.96 -5.16 23.77
CA ILE A 148 -0.50 -5.58 22.44
C ILE A 148 -0.64 -7.09 22.30
N GLU A 149 -0.13 -7.84 23.28
CA GLU A 149 -0.21 -9.31 23.31
C GLU A 149 -1.66 -9.79 23.24
N ARG A 150 -2.53 -9.25 24.10
CA ARG A 150 -3.95 -9.59 24.12
C ARG A 150 -4.63 -9.28 22.80
N PHE A 151 -4.27 -8.17 22.15
CA PHE A 151 -4.84 -7.80 20.85
C PHE A 151 -4.36 -8.73 19.74
N THR A 152 -3.06 -9.07 19.71
CA THR A 152 -2.49 -10.05 18.78
C THR A 152 -3.20 -11.40 18.90
N GLN A 153 -3.35 -11.92 20.12
CA GLN A 153 -4.06 -13.18 20.36
C GLN A 153 -5.49 -13.14 19.84
N LEU A 154 -6.21 -12.04 20.09
CA LEU A 154 -7.58 -11.85 19.63
C LEU A 154 -7.67 -11.82 18.10
N LEU A 155 -6.82 -11.02 17.45
CA LEU A 155 -6.79 -10.92 15.99
C LEU A 155 -6.46 -12.26 15.33
N LEU A 156 -5.52 -13.02 15.90
CA LEU A 156 -5.06 -14.26 15.30
C LEU A 156 -6.02 -15.42 15.56
N LEU A 157 -6.42 -15.62 16.82
CA LEU A 157 -7.14 -16.81 17.27
C LEU A 157 -8.66 -16.61 17.34
N GLY A 158 -9.14 -15.36 17.46
CA GLY A 158 -10.53 -15.08 17.83
C GLY A 158 -10.82 -15.48 19.29
N ARG A 159 -12.11 -15.61 19.65
CA ARG A 159 -12.55 -16.21 20.92
C ARG A 159 -13.84 -17.00 20.74
N ASP A 160 -14.03 -18.04 21.53
CA ASP A 160 -15.30 -18.78 21.58
C ASP A 160 -16.30 -18.00 22.43
N ARG A 161 -16.95 -16.98 21.84
CA ARG A 161 -18.13 -16.35 22.46
C ARG A 161 -19.18 -16.02 21.42
N GLU A 162 -20.41 -16.36 21.78
CA GLU A 162 -21.63 -15.95 21.11
C GLU A 162 -21.85 -14.45 21.31
N GLY A 163 -22.22 -13.80 20.22
CA GLY A 163 -22.61 -12.39 20.16
C GLY A 163 -23.27 -12.13 18.82
N PRO A 164 -24.01 -11.03 18.67
CA PRO A 164 -24.52 -10.64 17.37
C PRO A 164 -23.35 -10.51 16.40
N GLY A 165 -23.45 -11.14 15.23
CA GLY A 165 -22.44 -11.01 14.20
C GLY A 165 -22.30 -9.54 13.76
N PRO A 166 -21.11 -9.10 13.29
CA PRO A 166 -20.98 -7.83 12.60
C PRO A 166 -21.95 -7.69 11.43
N ASP A 167 -22.16 -6.44 11.01
CA ASP A 167 -22.82 -6.09 9.76
C ASP A 167 -22.28 -6.93 8.58
N PRO A 168 -23.14 -7.65 7.82
CA PRO A 168 -22.72 -8.52 6.72
C PRO A 168 -21.97 -7.77 5.60
N ARG A 169 -22.09 -6.44 5.50
CA ARG A 169 -21.38 -5.61 4.52
C ARG A 169 -19.89 -5.47 4.83
N ARG A 170 -19.47 -5.66 6.09
CA ARG A 170 -18.09 -5.44 6.53
C ARG A 170 -17.10 -6.41 5.89
N LEU A 171 -17.48 -7.69 5.76
CA LEU A 171 -16.60 -8.71 5.20
C LEU A 171 -16.27 -8.47 3.71
N PRO A 172 -17.25 -8.21 2.82
CA PRO A 172 -16.97 -7.81 1.44
C PRO A 172 -16.02 -6.61 1.34
N VAL A 173 -16.22 -5.58 2.18
CA VAL A 173 -15.35 -4.39 2.20
C VAL A 173 -13.92 -4.75 2.62
N ALA A 174 -13.75 -5.49 3.72
CA ALA A 174 -12.44 -5.93 4.19
C ALA A 174 -11.70 -6.79 3.15
N ARG A 175 -12.40 -7.68 2.45
CA ARG A 175 -11.85 -8.51 1.37
C ARG A 175 -11.38 -7.66 0.19
N ALA A 176 -12.21 -6.72 -0.24
CA ALA A 176 -11.84 -5.83 -1.34
C ALA A 176 -10.61 -4.97 -0.97
N LEU A 177 -10.55 -4.42 0.25
CA LEU A 177 -9.38 -3.71 0.76
C LEU A 177 -8.14 -4.62 0.83
N ALA A 178 -8.28 -5.87 1.27
CA ALA A 178 -7.17 -6.81 1.33
C ALA A 178 -6.58 -7.08 -0.06
N ARG A 179 -7.46 -7.22 -1.06
CA ARG A 179 -7.07 -7.34 -2.48
C ARG A 179 -6.38 -6.09 -3.01
N GLN A 180 -6.84 -4.90 -2.62
CA GLN A 180 -6.20 -3.64 -3.01
C GLN A 180 -4.77 -3.57 -2.47
N VAL A 181 -4.57 -3.90 -1.19
CA VAL A 181 -3.24 -3.93 -0.57
C VAL A 181 -2.34 -5.00 -1.16
N ALA A 182 -2.87 -6.22 -1.35
CA ALA A 182 -2.15 -7.33 -1.99
C ALA A 182 -1.67 -6.95 -3.41
N THR A 183 -2.54 -6.33 -4.19
CA THR A 183 -2.24 -5.82 -5.54
C THR A 183 -1.12 -4.78 -5.49
N GLY A 184 -1.16 -3.85 -4.51
CA GLY A 184 -0.11 -2.86 -4.29
C GLY A 184 1.24 -3.47 -3.92
N ILE A 185 1.24 -4.47 -3.02
CA ILE A 185 2.46 -5.22 -2.63
C ILE A 185 3.06 -5.92 -3.85
N LEU A 186 2.25 -6.67 -4.60
CA LEU A 186 2.69 -7.40 -5.77
C LEU A 186 3.21 -6.48 -6.86
N PHE A 187 2.52 -5.37 -7.12
CA PHE A 187 2.99 -4.35 -8.04
C PHE A 187 4.36 -3.80 -7.63
N GLY A 188 4.55 -3.46 -6.36
CA GLY A 188 5.85 -2.98 -5.86
C GLY A 188 6.99 -4.00 -6.04
N LEU A 189 6.70 -5.30 -5.90
CA LEU A 189 7.67 -6.37 -6.15
C LEU A 189 7.97 -6.52 -7.65
N ALA A 190 6.93 -6.52 -8.50
CA ALA A 190 7.08 -6.58 -9.95
C ALA A 190 7.86 -5.37 -10.49
N ASP A 191 7.53 -4.17 -10.01
CA ASP A 191 8.20 -2.92 -10.34
C ASP A 191 9.69 -2.95 -9.94
N THR A 192 10.01 -3.44 -8.73
CA THR A 192 11.42 -3.58 -8.30
C THR A 192 12.19 -4.58 -9.18
N ARG A 193 11.57 -5.70 -9.59
CA ARG A 193 12.21 -6.64 -10.52
C ARG A 193 12.43 -6.02 -11.88
N LEU A 194 11.44 -5.32 -12.40
CA LEU A 194 11.53 -4.64 -13.68
C LEU A 194 12.67 -3.63 -13.69
N GLU A 195 12.78 -2.84 -12.63
CA GLU A 195 13.87 -1.91 -12.41
C GLU A 195 15.25 -2.60 -12.40
N ARG A 196 15.39 -3.75 -11.73
CA ARG A 196 16.62 -4.56 -11.77
C ARG A 196 16.95 -5.11 -13.15
N ARG A 197 15.95 -5.54 -13.92
CA ARG A 197 16.17 -5.98 -15.32
C ARG A 197 16.64 -4.84 -16.21
N LEU A 198 16.25 -3.61 -15.88
CA LEU A 198 16.65 -2.40 -16.59
C LEU A 198 18.03 -1.88 -16.17
N LEU A 199 18.63 -2.41 -15.10
CA LEU A 199 19.93 -1.97 -14.57
C LEU A 199 21.03 -1.89 -15.64
N PRO A 200 21.23 -2.90 -16.53
CA PRO A 200 22.26 -2.82 -17.57
C PRO A 200 21.99 -1.73 -18.62
N SER A 201 20.73 -1.34 -18.79
CA SER A 201 20.32 -0.24 -19.67
C SER A 201 20.39 1.13 -18.98
N MET A 202 20.52 1.18 -17.65
CA MET A 202 20.75 2.41 -16.89
C MET A 202 22.21 2.86 -16.95
N GLU A 203 23.15 1.91 -17.07
CA GLU A 203 24.58 2.20 -17.18
C GLU A 203 24.86 2.99 -18.47
N GLY A 204 25.36 4.22 -18.32
CA GLY A 204 25.63 5.13 -19.43
C GLY A 204 24.43 5.94 -19.92
N LEU A 205 23.26 5.81 -19.27
CA LEU A 205 22.11 6.66 -19.57
C LEU A 205 22.40 8.11 -19.15
N THR A 206 22.51 9.01 -20.12
CA THR A 206 22.64 10.45 -19.87
C THR A 206 21.30 11.13 -20.10
N THR A 207 20.91 12.03 -19.18
CA THR A 207 19.65 12.78 -19.28
C THR A 207 19.91 14.25 -19.55
N ARG A 208 18.93 14.97 -20.11
CA ARG A 208 19.04 16.44 -20.26
C ARG A 208 18.91 17.21 -18.93
N SER A 209 18.62 16.52 -17.83
CA SER A 209 18.32 17.13 -16.53
C SER A 209 19.30 16.61 -15.48
N ALA A 210 20.22 17.46 -15.03
CA ALA A 210 21.16 17.13 -13.95
C ALA A 210 20.45 16.66 -12.66
N PHE A 211 19.19 17.08 -12.46
CA PHE A 211 18.36 16.57 -11.37
C PHE A 211 17.93 15.11 -11.57
N LEU A 212 17.49 14.74 -12.77
CA LEU A 212 17.11 13.35 -13.08
C LEU A 212 18.34 12.44 -13.11
N GLU A 213 19.46 12.92 -13.64
CA GLU A 213 20.74 12.22 -13.65
C GLU A 213 21.18 11.85 -12.22
N ARG A 214 21.27 12.81 -11.29
CA ARG A 214 21.60 12.52 -9.89
C ARG A 214 20.64 11.54 -9.21
N LYS A 215 19.35 11.60 -9.55
CA LYS A 215 18.36 10.64 -9.04
C LYS A 215 18.57 9.24 -9.57
N LEU A 216 18.91 9.10 -10.85
CA LEU A 216 19.23 7.82 -11.46
C LEU A 216 20.53 7.24 -10.90
N GLU A 217 21.56 8.06 -10.72
CA GLU A 217 22.83 7.65 -10.10
C GLU A 217 22.61 7.13 -8.67
N ALA A 218 21.87 7.89 -7.86
CA ALA A 218 21.52 7.46 -6.50
C ALA A 218 20.73 6.14 -6.52
N ARG A 219 19.76 6.01 -7.44
CA ARG A 219 18.94 4.81 -7.55
C ARG A 219 19.72 3.59 -8.05
N LEU A 220 20.63 3.79 -8.99
CA LEU A 220 21.56 2.78 -9.50
C LEU A 220 22.43 2.24 -8.36
N ALA A 221 23.03 3.14 -7.57
CA ALA A 221 23.83 2.77 -6.41
C ALA A 221 23.00 1.97 -5.37
N GLU A 222 21.76 2.40 -5.09
CA GLU A 222 20.84 1.67 -4.21
C GLU A 222 20.54 0.25 -4.72
N LEU A 223 20.29 0.09 -6.02
CA LEU A 223 19.97 -1.21 -6.63
C LEU A 223 21.17 -2.16 -6.65
N GLN A 224 22.36 -1.63 -6.91
CA GLN A 224 23.62 -2.39 -6.88
C GLN A 224 23.98 -2.85 -5.46
N ALA A 225 23.70 -2.04 -4.45
CA ALA A 225 23.93 -2.39 -3.05
C ALA A 225 22.87 -3.37 -2.49
N ALA A 226 21.68 -3.41 -3.07
CA ALA A 226 20.58 -4.23 -2.58
C ALA A 226 20.73 -5.71 -3.01
N PRO A 227 20.52 -6.67 -2.09
CA PRO A 227 20.58 -8.10 -2.42
C PRO A 227 19.58 -8.44 -3.54
N PRO A 228 19.85 -9.45 -4.39
CA PRO A 228 18.91 -9.84 -5.45
C PRO A 228 17.54 -10.16 -4.85
N ASP A 229 16.47 -9.66 -5.46
CA ASP A 229 15.13 -9.96 -4.97
C ASP A 229 14.84 -11.45 -5.18
N PRO A 230 14.32 -12.15 -4.16
CA PRO A 230 13.90 -13.53 -4.34
C PRO A 230 12.79 -13.60 -5.41
N ALA A 231 12.74 -14.75 -6.10
CA ALA A 231 11.62 -15.07 -6.97
C ALA A 231 10.32 -14.88 -6.19
N PRO A 232 9.26 -14.32 -6.80
CA PRO A 232 7.99 -14.19 -6.10
C PRO A 232 7.55 -15.62 -5.83
N MET A 233 7.41 -15.97 -4.55
CA MET A 233 6.53 -17.09 -4.25
C MET A 233 5.11 -16.64 -4.56
N ALA A 234 4.23 -17.59 -4.84
CA ALA A 234 2.81 -17.31 -4.95
C ALA A 234 2.33 -16.70 -3.63
N LEU A 235 2.40 -15.38 -3.54
CA LEU A 235 1.60 -14.59 -2.65
C LEU A 235 0.18 -15.03 -2.97
N PHE A 236 -0.41 -15.71 -1.99
CA PHE A 236 -1.85 -15.83 -1.87
C PHE A 236 -2.47 -16.99 -2.65
N SER A 237 -2.33 -18.20 -2.07
CA SER A 237 -3.42 -19.19 -2.15
C SER A 237 -4.79 -18.55 -1.81
N PHE A 238 -4.83 -17.50 -0.98
CA PHE A 238 -6.05 -16.78 -0.60
C PHE A 238 -6.77 -16.00 -1.72
N LEU A 239 -6.06 -15.55 -2.77
CA LEU A 239 -6.70 -14.80 -3.88
C LEU A 239 -7.31 -15.71 -4.94
N ALA A 240 -6.97 -17.01 -4.90
CA ALA A 240 -7.45 -17.98 -5.87
C ALA A 240 -8.93 -18.34 -5.67
N ASP A 241 -9.46 -18.24 -4.44
CA ASP A 241 -10.75 -18.86 -4.09
C ASP A 241 -12.00 -18.03 -4.45
N HIS A 242 -11.88 -16.81 -4.98
CA HIS A 242 -13.00 -15.86 -5.03
C HIS A 242 -13.28 -15.25 -6.41
N GLY A 243 -13.05 -16.00 -7.49
CA GLY A 243 -13.55 -15.72 -8.85
C GLY A 243 -12.95 -14.53 -9.59
N ASP A 244 -12.49 -13.49 -8.89
CA ASP A 244 -11.72 -12.38 -9.46
C ASP A 244 -10.24 -12.69 -9.30
N THR A 245 -9.63 -13.14 -10.40
CA THR A 245 -8.19 -13.35 -10.44
C THR A 245 -7.46 -12.00 -10.39
N LEU A 246 -6.33 -11.98 -9.67
CA LEU A 246 -5.36 -10.90 -9.83
C LEU A 246 -5.03 -10.72 -11.31
N PRO A 247 -4.74 -9.48 -11.76
CA PRO A 247 -4.29 -9.26 -13.13
C PRO A 247 -3.14 -10.22 -13.49
N PRO A 248 -3.22 -10.92 -14.64
CA PRO A 248 -2.21 -11.91 -15.03
C PRO A 248 -0.80 -11.31 -15.04
N GLY A 249 -0.64 -10.05 -15.45
CA GLY A 249 0.65 -9.38 -15.47
C GLY A 249 1.25 -9.16 -14.09
N ILE A 250 0.41 -8.97 -13.06
CA ILE A 250 0.87 -8.87 -11.67
C ILE A 250 1.35 -10.21 -11.16
N VAL A 251 0.60 -11.29 -11.44
CA VAL A 251 0.97 -12.66 -11.03
C VAL A 251 2.26 -13.10 -11.71
N ALA A 252 2.41 -12.81 -13.00
CA ALA A 252 3.62 -13.09 -13.76
C ALA A 252 4.80 -12.16 -13.38
N GLY A 253 4.54 -11.07 -12.65
CA GLY A 253 5.53 -10.03 -12.36
C GLY A 253 5.97 -9.23 -13.59
N THR A 254 5.24 -9.35 -14.70
CA THR A 254 5.45 -8.64 -15.96
C THR A 254 4.14 -8.70 -16.77
N ALA A 255 3.78 -7.61 -17.44
CA ALA A 255 2.71 -7.62 -18.43
C ALA A 255 3.31 -7.69 -19.84
N THR A 256 2.66 -8.40 -20.75
CA THR A 256 3.02 -8.39 -22.18
C THR A 256 2.47 -7.10 -22.79
N PRO A 257 3.33 -6.15 -23.22
CA PRO A 257 2.83 -4.91 -23.78
C PRO A 257 2.18 -5.13 -25.15
N GLU A 258 1.11 -4.40 -25.42
CA GLU A 258 0.49 -4.33 -26.74
C GLU A 258 1.49 -3.71 -27.75
N PRO A 259 1.53 -4.16 -29.02
CA PRO A 259 2.44 -3.60 -30.02
C PRO A 259 2.34 -2.08 -30.19
N ALA A 260 1.13 -1.52 -30.07
CA ALA A 260 0.90 -0.08 -30.12
C ALA A 260 1.59 0.68 -28.98
N LEU A 261 1.63 0.08 -27.77
CA LEU A 261 2.29 0.68 -26.63
C LEU A 261 3.83 0.65 -26.78
N VAL A 262 4.37 -0.44 -27.34
CA VAL A 262 5.79 -0.53 -27.69
C VAL A 262 6.16 0.55 -28.70
N ALA A 263 5.36 0.69 -29.77
CA ALA A 263 5.55 1.71 -30.80
C ALA A 263 5.49 3.13 -30.22
N LEU A 264 4.55 3.41 -29.31
CA LEU A 264 4.45 4.70 -28.63
C LEU A 264 5.70 5.01 -27.80
N VAL A 265 6.17 4.05 -26.98
CA VAL A 265 7.38 4.25 -26.18
C VAL A 265 8.60 4.46 -27.09
N GLU A 266 8.74 3.66 -28.15
CA GLU A 266 9.81 3.80 -29.15
C GLU A 266 9.80 5.21 -29.77
N GLU A 267 8.63 5.71 -30.15
CA GLU A 267 8.48 7.06 -30.70
C GLU A 267 8.91 8.13 -29.69
N LEU A 268 8.49 8.02 -28.43
CA LEU A 268 8.88 8.97 -27.37
C LEU A 268 10.38 8.94 -27.10
N VAL A 269 11.02 7.77 -27.13
CA VAL A 269 12.48 7.65 -27.05
C VAL A 269 13.14 8.28 -28.27
N ALA A 270 12.61 8.05 -29.47
CA ALA A 270 13.15 8.59 -30.72
C ALA A 270 13.11 10.13 -30.80
N ARG A 271 12.10 10.77 -30.18
CA ARG A 271 12.02 12.23 -30.06
C ARG A 271 13.13 12.82 -29.18
N GLY A 272 13.80 12.00 -28.36
CA GLY A 272 14.96 12.39 -27.55
C GLY A 272 14.64 13.46 -26.50
N GLU A 273 13.41 13.52 -26.01
CA GLU A 273 12.98 14.56 -25.06
C GLU A 273 13.56 14.34 -23.65
N GLY A 274 13.77 13.09 -23.26
CA GLY A 274 14.36 12.67 -21.97
C GLY A 274 15.87 12.41 -22.04
N ALA A 275 16.25 11.24 -22.56
CA ALA A 275 17.64 10.78 -22.61
C ALA A 275 18.36 11.24 -23.89
N LEU A 276 19.66 11.52 -23.76
CA LEU A 276 20.50 12.03 -24.85
C LEU A 276 21.12 10.91 -25.71
N ARG A 277 21.42 9.74 -25.13
CA ARG A 277 22.11 8.67 -25.85
C ARG A 277 21.86 7.29 -25.24
N ILE A 278 21.47 6.32 -26.08
CA ILE A 278 21.50 4.88 -25.80
C ILE A 278 22.31 4.27 -26.94
N GLU A 279 23.58 3.96 -26.71
CA GLU A 279 24.54 3.67 -27.80
C GLU A 279 24.34 2.31 -28.47
N GLU A 280 23.77 1.34 -27.74
CA GLU A 280 23.58 -0.01 -28.25
C GLU A 280 22.12 -0.26 -28.64
N ALA A 281 21.88 -0.54 -29.94
CA ALA A 281 20.54 -0.76 -30.48
C ALA A 281 19.78 -1.90 -29.76
N GLY A 282 20.50 -2.96 -29.35
CA GLY A 282 19.93 -4.05 -28.55
C GLY A 282 19.42 -3.59 -27.18
N ARG A 283 20.21 -2.79 -26.45
CA ARG A 283 19.82 -2.23 -25.15
C ARG A 283 18.64 -1.28 -25.26
N ARG A 284 18.61 -0.46 -26.32
CA ARG A 284 17.49 0.45 -26.60
C ARG A 284 16.19 -0.35 -26.75
N ARG A 285 16.18 -1.38 -27.60
CA ARG A 285 15.00 -2.21 -27.82
C ARG A 285 14.51 -2.88 -26.53
N GLN A 286 15.42 -3.51 -25.78
CA GLN A 286 15.09 -4.14 -24.50
C GLN A 286 14.50 -3.14 -23.49
N MET A 287 15.05 -1.93 -23.43
CA MET A 287 14.56 -0.87 -22.56
C MET A 287 13.15 -0.40 -22.98
N VAL A 288 12.91 -0.19 -24.28
CA VAL A 288 11.59 0.18 -24.81
C VAL A 288 10.55 -0.89 -24.50
N GLU A 289 10.87 -2.17 -24.76
CA GLU A 289 9.96 -3.29 -24.46
C GLU A 289 9.67 -3.39 -22.95
N SER A 290 10.68 -3.19 -22.11
CA SER A 290 10.54 -3.22 -20.65
C SER A 290 9.72 -2.04 -20.11
N LEU A 291 9.93 -0.82 -20.62
CA LEU A 291 9.15 0.36 -20.25
C LEU A 291 7.71 0.27 -20.77
N ALA A 292 7.48 -0.30 -21.96
CA ALA A 292 6.14 -0.60 -22.43
C ALA A 292 5.45 -1.64 -21.52
N GLY A 293 6.17 -2.69 -21.12
CA GLY A 293 5.70 -3.69 -20.15
C GLY A 293 5.35 -3.08 -18.78
N PHE A 294 6.14 -2.11 -18.31
CA PHE A 294 5.82 -1.33 -17.10
C PHE A 294 4.48 -0.60 -17.23
N VAL A 295 4.28 0.12 -18.34
CA VAL A 295 3.06 0.90 -18.56
C VAL A 295 1.84 -0.03 -18.69
N ALA A 296 1.97 -1.17 -19.37
CA ALA A 296 0.92 -2.18 -19.43
C ALA A 296 0.58 -2.74 -18.04
N LEU A 297 1.58 -3.10 -17.25
CA LEU A 297 1.38 -3.60 -15.88
C LEU A 297 0.67 -2.56 -15.00
N ARG A 298 1.08 -1.29 -15.08
CA ARG A 298 0.42 -0.21 -14.32
C ARG A 298 -1.03 -0.03 -14.75
N ARG A 299 -1.35 -0.10 -16.06
CA ARG A 299 -2.73 -0.04 -16.57
C ARG A 299 -3.59 -1.16 -15.97
N GLU A 300 -3.08 -2.39 -15.97
CA GLU A 300 -3.76 -3.55 -15.37
C GLU A 300 -4.02 -3.35 -13.87
N VAL A 301 -3.00 -2.88 -13.13
CA VAL A 301 -3.10 -2.60 -11.70
C VAL A 301 -4.16 -1.55 -11.41
N LEU A 302 -4.13 -0.42 -12.11
CA LEU A 302 -5.10 0.66 -11.92
C LEU A 302 -6.53 0.19 -12.21
N ALA A 303 -6.74 -0.54 -13.32
CA ALA A 303 -8.05 -1.12 -13.63
C ALA A 303 -8.54 -2.08 -12.53
N ALA A 304 -7.65 -2.88 -11.94
CA ALA A 304 -8.00 -3.75 -10.82
C ALA A 304 -8.37 -2.95 -9.57
N GLN A 305 -7.58 -1.95 -9.19
CA GLN A 305 -7.83 -1.09 -8.03
C GLN A 305 -9.20 -0.41 -8.13
N TRP A 306 -9.58 0.01 -9.32
CA TRP A 306 -10.88 0.64 -9.59
C TRP A 306 -12.06 -0.30 -9.46
N ARG A 307 -11.95 -1.52 -10.00
CA ARG A 307 -12.99 -2.54 -9.82
C ARG A 307 -13.20 -2.84 -8.34
N LEU A 308 -12.11 -2.94 -7.58
CA LEU A 308 -12.16 -3.17 -6.13
C LEU A 308 -12.81 -2.00 -5.40
N GLU A 309 -12.47 -0.76 -5.74
CA GLU A 309 -13.11 0.42 -5.14
C GLU A 309 -14.60 0.49 -5.49
N ALA A 310 -14.97 0.25 -6.75
CA ALA A 310 -16.37 0.20 -7.16
C ALA A 310 -17.14 -0.84 -6.33
N GLY A 311 -16.55 -2.02 -6.11
CA GLY A 311 -17.10 -3.06 -5.23
C GLY A 311 -17.25 -2.59 -3.78
N ILE A 312 -16.25 -1.89 -3.22
CA ILE A 312 -16.33 -1.31 -1.87
C ILE A 312 -17.50 -0.31 -1.78
N ARG A 313 -17.65 0.57 -2.77
CA ARG A 313 -18.72 1.57 -2.80
C ARG A 313 -20.10 0.94 -2.86
N VAL A 314 -20.27 -0.08 -3.71
CA VAL A 314 -21.50 -0.87 -3.78
C VAL A 314 -21.80 -1.53 -2.43
N ALA A 315 -20.80 -2.15 -1.81
CA ALA A 315 -20.96 -2.79 -0.50
C ALA A 315 -21.32 -1.80 0.62
N LEU A 316 -20.83 -0.56 0.53
CA LEU A 316 -21.16 0.52 1.47
C LEU A 316 -22.49 1.23 1.15
N GLY A 317 -23.08 1.00 -0.03
CA GLY A 317 -24.29 1.69 -0.48
C GLY A 317 -24.07 3.16 -0.83
N VAL A 318 -22.87 3.52 -1.29
CA VAL A 318 -22.48 4.92 -1.55
C VAL A 318 -22.33 5.17 -3.05
N ALA A 319 -22.66 6.38 -3.49
CA ALA A 319 -22.60 6.76 -4.90
C ALA A 319 -21.17 6.66 -5.47
N SER A 320 -21.09 6.38 -6.78
CA SER A 320 -19.84 6.48 -7.52
C SER A 320 -19.42 7.95 -7.63
N SER A 321 -18.20 8.26 -7.19
CA SER A 321 -17.56 9.56 -7.43
C SER A 321 -16.16 9.33 -8.02
N PRO A 322 -15.59 10.32 -8.74
CA PRO A 322 -14.27 10.19 -9.32
C PRO A 322 -13.22 9.86 -8.27
N MET A 323 -12.38 8.89 -8.59
CA MET A 323 -11.32 8.44 -7.70
C MET A 323 -10.16 9.43 -7.67
N THR A 324 -9.57 9.60 -6.48
CA THR A 324 -8.22 10.18 -6.33
C THR A 324 -7.25 9.05 -5.99
N GLU A 325 -6.15 8.96 -6.74
CA GLU A 325 -5.12 7.95 -6.46
C GLU A 325 -4.49 8.21 -5.09
N SER A 326 -4.52 7.20 -4.23
CA SER A 326 -3.85 7.25 -2.94
C SER A 326 -2.52 6.48 -3.00
N PRO A 327 -1.39 7.10 -2.63
CA PRO A 327 -0.09 6.42 -2.57
C PRO A 327 -0.05 5.31 -1.49
N MET A 328 -1.07 5.27 -0.61
CA MET A 328 -1.24 4.20 0.38
C MET A 328 -1.66 2.87 -0.24
N ILE A 329 -2.34 2.91 -1.40
CA ILE A 329 -2.87 1.72 -2.08
C ILE A 329 -1.95 1.30 -3.22
N LEU A 330 -1.47 2.25 -4.00
CA LEU A 330 -0.49 2.01 -5.05
C LEU A 330 0.85 2.61 -4.62
N PRO A 331 1.87 1.79 -4.29
CA PRO A 331 3.17 2.34 -3.94
C PRO A 331 3.70 3.16 -5.12
N LYS A 332 4.40 4.25 -4.81
CA LYS A 332 5.07 5.05 -5.83
C LYS A 332 5.98 4.16 -6.66
N ALA A 333 5.71 4.08 -7.96
CA ALA A 333 6.47 3.24 -8.86
C ALA A 333 7.89 3.81 -9.03
N LYS A 334 8.88 2.95 -8.84
CA LYS A 334 10.30 3.27 -8.99
C LYS A 334 10.69 3.34 -10.46
N THR A 335 10.16 2.42 -11.28
CA THR A 335 10.38 2.42 -12.74
C THR A 335 9.83 3.67 -13.43
N GLU A 336 8.92 4.43 -12.78
CA GLU A 336 8.45 5.69 -13.32
C GLU A 336 9.56 6.74 -13.47
N LEU A 337 10.58 6.72 -12.60
CA LEU A 337 11.76 7.57 -12.75
C LEU A 337 12.52 7.27 -14.05
N LEU A 338 12.65 5.98 -14.40
CA LEU A 338 13.31 5.55 -15.63
C LEU A 338 12.49 5.94 -16.86
N LEU A 339 11.18 5.73 -16.80
CA LEU A 339 10.29 6.17 -17.87
C LEU A 339 10.42 7.68 -18.11
N GLU A 340 10.40 8.49 -17.05
CA GLU A 340 10.59 9.94 -17.13
C GLU A 340 11.96 10.31 -17.70
N ALA A 341 13.03 9.67 -17.22
CA ALA A 341 14.38 9.95 -17.68
C ALA A 341 14.58 9.61 -19.17
N VAL A 342 14.01 8.50 -19.63
CA VAL A 342 14.17 8.02 -21.00
C VAL A 342 13.28 8.78 -21.97
N THR A 343 12.00 8.98 -21.60
CA THR A 343 10.98 9.55 -22.51
C THR A 343 10.75 11.05 -22.32
N GLY A 344 11.14 11.64 -21.18
CA GLY A 344 10.76 13.01 -20.80
C GLY A 344 9.30 13.15 -20.32
N HIS A 345 8.58 12.03 -20.15
CA HIS A 345 7.16 12.01 -19.82
C HIS A 345 6.89 11.30 -18.49
N ARG A 346 5.91 11.80 -17.74
CA ARG A 346 5.41 11.14 -16.52
C ARG A 346 4.08 10.47 -16.77
N LEU A 347 3.83 9.41 -16.01
CA LEU A 347 2.52 8.78 -16.00
C LEU A 347 1.54 9.65 -15.21
N LEU A 348 0.45 10.05 -15.85
CA LEU A 348 -0.65 10.70 -15.16
C LEU A 348 -1.48 9.65 -14.44
N GLY A 349 -1.69 9.90 -13.15
CA GLY A 349 -2.66 9.18 -12.35
C GLY A 349 -4.06 9.67 -12.69
N GLY A 350 -4.69 9.06 -13.68
CA GLY A 350 -5.96 9.51 -14.21
C GLY A 350 -6.72 8.39 -14.91
N PRO A 351 -8.02 8.57 -15.15
CA PRO A 351 -8.83 7.47 -15.58
C PRO A 351 -8.43 6.80 -16.90
N ALA A 352 -8.30 5.47 -16.86
CA ALA A 352 -7.86 4.53 -17.90
C ALA A 352 -8.62 4.61 -19.23
N GLU A 353 -9.61 5.50 -19.37
CA GLU A 353 -10.40 5.64 -20.58
C GLU A 353 -9.59 6.18 -21.77
N ARG A 354 -8.37 6.73 -21.56
CA ARG A 354 -7.49 7.16 -22.67
C ARG A 354 -6.00 6.92 -22.36
N PRO A 355 -5.39 5.84 -22.88
CA PRO A 355 -3.96 5.55 -22.73
C PRO A 355 -3.04 6.69 -23.21
N GLU A 356 -3.49 7.44 -24.23
CA GLU A 356 -2.77 8.58 -24.80
C GLU A 356 -2.71 9.78 -23.85
N LEU A 357 -3.64 9.88 -22.90
CA LEU A 357 -3.65 10.91 -21.85
C LEU A 357 -2.80 10.51 -20.64
N CYS A 358 -2.22 9.30 -20.60
CA CYS A 358 -1.42 8.86 -19.47
C CYS A 358 0.00 9.43 -19.50
N LEU A 359 0.49 10.06 -20.57
CA LEU A 359 1.85 10.61 -20.62
C LEU A 359 1.81 12.13 -20.82
N ARG A 360 2.23 12.89 -19.80
CA ARG A 360 2.33 14.35 -19.90
C ARG A 360 3.78 14.78 -19.99
N ASN A 361 4.07 15.64 -20.96
CA ASN A 361 5.39 16.24 -21.12
C ASN A 361 5.73 17.13 -19.91
N HIS A 362 6.88 16.89 -19.29
CA HIS A 362 7.33 17.61 -18.09
C HIS A 362 7.49 19.12 -18.31
N ARG A 363 7.74 19.56 -19.56
CA ARG A 363 8.10 20.95 -19.88
C ARG A 363 6.94 21.96 -19.85
N ARG A 364 5.66 21.52 -19.82
CA ARG A 364 4.52 22.46 -19.92
C ARG A 364 4.16 23.22 -18.63
N ASN A 365 4.82 22.96 -17.49
CA ASN A 365 4.51 23.63 -16.22
C ASN A 365 5.57 24.63 -15.74
N VAL A 366 6.58 24.98 -16.56
CA VAL A 366 7.57 26.02 -16.24
C VAL A 366 7.43 27.19 -17.21
N ALA A 367 6.20 27.69 -17.37
CA ALA A 367 6.03 29.09 -17.78
C ALA A 367 6.16 29.92 -16.50
N VAL A 368 7.39 30.28 -16.14
CA VAL A 368 7.61 31.39 -15.21
C VAL A 368 7.02 32.62 -15.92
N PRO A 369 6.03 33.32 -15.36
CA PRO A 369 5.59 34.57 -15.97
C PRO A 369 6.80 35.50 -16.01
N SER A 370 7.19 35.92 -17.22
CA SER A 370 8.19 36.98 -17.38
C SER A 370 7.73 38.18 -16.54
N PRO A 371 8.60 38.77 -15.71
CA PRO A 371 8.27 40.04 -15.08
C PRO A 371 8.09 41.07 -16.20
N GLY A 372 6.87 41.58 -16.34
CA GLY A 372 6.53 42.72 -17.18
C GLY A 372 6.74 44.03 -16.46
#